data_AF-A0ABD4Z9D0-F1
#
_entry.id   AF-A0ABD4Z9D0-F1
#
_cell.length_a   1.000
_cell.length_b   1.000
_cell.length_c   1.000
_cell.angle_alpha   90.00
_cell.angle_beta   90.00
_cell.angle_gamma   90.00
#
_symmetry.space_group_name_H-M   'P 1'
#
loop_
_entity.id
_entity.type
_entity.pdbx_description
1 polymer ?
#
loop_
_entity_poly.entity_id
_entity_poly.type
_entity_poly.pdbx_seq_one_letter_code
_entity_poly.pdbx_strand_id
1 'polypeptide(L)'
;MVKAPRGLRHRTRKLMRKSIRERGAVPSLSKILIDYKVGDKVYIDVDPAIHGGMPHRRYIGKVGKVVGFRGRALIVEVEVGSKVKKLFLLPEHVRPAFDVKERVNELLKKLAEISKIRREQRVALLKLLKK
;
A
#
# COMPACT_ATOMS: atom_id res chain seq x y z
N MET A 1 30.98 29.18 4.72
CA MET A 1 30.13 27.97 4.96
C MET A 1 29.46 27.57 3.64
N VAL A 2 29.67 26.35 3.13
CA VAL A 2 29.20 25.94 1.80
C VAL A 2 27.71 25.62 1.81
N LYS A 3 26.96 26.14 0.84
CA LYS A 3 25.52 25.90 0.71
C LYS A 3 25.26 24.46 0.29
N ALA A 4 24.37 23.78 1.02
CA ALA A 4 24.00 22.42 0.70
C ALA A 4 23.25 22.33 -0.66
N PRO A 5 23.43 21.24 -1.43
CA PRO A 5 22.76 21.06 -2.71
C PRO A 5 21.24 20.87 -2.53
N ARG A 6 20.46 21.30 -3.53
CA ARG A 6 18.99 21.30 -3.52
C ARG A 6 18.36 20.17 -4.34
N GLY A 7 19.04 19.02 -4.44
CA GLY A 7 18.55 17.86 -5.20
C GLY A 7 17.37 17.15 -4.54
N LEU A 8 16.53 16.49 -5.35
CA LEU A 8 15.32 15.78 -4.89
C LEU A 8 15.61 14.68 -3.86
N ARG A 9 16.77 14.02 -3.96
CA ARG A 9 17.22 12.94 -3.06
C ARG A 9 18.33 13.40 -2.10
N HIS A 10 18.47 14.70 -1.87
CA HIS A 10 19.47 15.20 -0.94
C HIS A 10 19.17 14.72 0.50
N ARG A 11 20.19 14.23 1.21
CA ARG A 11 20.13 13.65 2.57
C ARG A 11 19.12 12.49 2.74
N THR A 12 18.82 11.74 1.70
CA THR A 12 17.92 10.56 1.81
C THR A 12 18.66 9.24 2.03
N ARG A 13 20.00 9.25 2.17
CA ARG A 13 20.82 8.02 2.28
C ARG A 13 20.33 7.04 3.35
N LYS A 14 19.91 7.52 4.52
CA LYS A 14 19.34 6.67 5.58
C LYS A 14 17.84 6.45 5.40
N LEU A 15 17.11 7.47 4.95
CA LEU A 15 15.64 7.44 4.79
C LEU A 15 15.18 6.44 3.72
N MET A 16 15.90 6.37 2.60
CA MET A 16 15.62 5.49 1.46
C MET A 16 16.50 4.23 1.47
N ARG A 17 17.04 3.84 2.63
CA ARG A 17 17.86 2.64 2.76
C ARG A 17 16.97 1.44 3.02
N LYS A 18 17.06 0.39 2.19
CA LYS A 18 16.47 -0.91 2.52
C LYS A 18 17.17 -1.57 3.70
N SER A 19 16.41 -2.38 4.44
CA SER A 19 17.01 -3.23 5.47
C SER A 19 18.01 -4.20 4.83
N ILE A 20 18.94 -4.72 5.63
CA ILE A 20 20.06 -5.53 5.12
C ILE A 20 19.54 -6.78 4.39
N ARG A 21 18.49 -7.42 4.91
CA ARG A 21 17.88 -8.64 4.37
C ARG A 21 16.94 -8.39 3.19
N GLU A 22 16.51 -7.15 2.97
CA GLU A 22 15.62 -6.77 1.87
C GLU A 22 16.39 -6.14 0.69
N ARG A 23 17.73 -6.12 0.73
CA ARG A 23 18.54 -5.63 -0.39
C ARG A 23 18.31 -6.52 -1.61
N GLY A 24 18.09 -5.89 -2.77
CA GLY A 24 17.83 -6.60 -4.03
C GLY A 24 16.38 -7.10 -4.18
N ALA A 25 15.57 -7.10 -3.12
CA ALA A 25 14.17 -7.48 -3.22
C ALA A 25 13.36 -6.42 -3.98
N VAL A 26 12.44 -6.87 -4.82
CA VAL A 26 11.39 -6.05 -5.46
C VAL A 26 10.22 -5.91 -4.47
N PRO A 27 9.41 -4.83 -4.52
CA PRO A 27 8.20 -4.73 -3.70
C PRO A 27 7.34 -5.99 -3.81
N SER A 28 6.77 -6.41 -2.68
CA SER A 28 5.94 -7.63 -2.64
C SER A 28 4.69 -7.47 -3.50
N LEU A 29 4.31 -8.55 -4.20
CA LEU A 29 3.08 -8.59 -5.00
C LEU A 29 1.84 -8.24 -4.18
N SER A 30 1.81 -8.70 -2.91
CA SER A 30 0.74 -8.38 -1.97
C SER A 30 0.59 -6.88 -1.69
N LYS A 31 1.64 -6.07 -1.86
CA LYS A 31 1.57 -4.60 -1.71
C LYS A 31 1.02 -3.95 -2.98
N ILE A 32 1.40 -4.46 -4.14
CA ILE A 32 1.05 -3.90 -5.46
C ILE A 32 -0.41 -4.18 -5.81
N LEU A 33 -0.90 -5.38 -5.50
CA LEU A 33 -2.25 -5.84 -5.85
C LEU A 33 -3.35 -5.36 -4.88
N ILE A 34 -3.05 -4.39 -4.02
CA ILE A 34 -4.05 -3.83 -3.11
C ILE A 34 -4.98 -2.91 -3.90
N ASP A 35 -6.27 -3.26 -3.92
CA ASP A 35 -7.31 -2.42 -4.50
C ASP A 35 -7.65 -1.24 -3.57
N TYR A 36 -7.12 -0.08 -3.94
CA TYR A 36 -7.46 1.19 -3.31
C TYR A 36 -8.74 1.76 -3.91
N LYS A 37 -9.52 2.46 -3.09
CA LYS A 37 -10.72 3.20 -3.47
C LYS A 37 -10.56 4.68 -3.15
N VAL A 38 -11.35 5.52 -3.81
CA VAL A 38 -11.42 6.95 -3.49
C VAL A 38 -11.92 7.11 -2.06
N GLY A 39 -11.23 7.94 -1.29
CA GLY A 39 -11.50 8.16 0.13
C GLY A 39 -10.59 7.37 1.08
N ASP A 40 -9.91 6.34 0.59
CA ASP A 40 -9.02 5.52 1.41
C ASP A 40 -7.84 6.34 1.94
N LYS A 41 -7.48 6.09 3.21
CA LYS A 41 -6.25 6.64 3.81
C LYS A 41 -5.08 5.72 3.53
N VAL A 42 -3.95 6.33 3.20
CA VAL A 42 -2.73 5.62 2.85
C VAL A 42 -1.51 6.26 3.48
N TYR A 43 -0.54 5.42 3.83
CA TYR A 43 0.79 5.84 4.24
C TYR A 43 1.72 5.94 3.03
N ILE A 44 2.48 7.02 2.95
CA ILE A 44 3.51 7.20 1.92
C ILE A 44 4.80 6.55 2.41
N ASP A 45 5.07 5.34 1.92
CA ASP A 45 6.21 4.52 2.29
C ASP A 45 6.97 4.08 1.04
N VAL A 46 8.13 4.69 0.83
CA VAL A 46 8.88 4.62 -0.41
C VAL A 46 9.80 3.42 -0.41
N ASP A 47 9.57 2.51 -1.35
CA ASP A 47 10.56 1.52 -1.75
C ASP A 47 11.59 2.14 -2.73
N PRO A 48 12.89 2.19 -2.40
CA PRO A 48 13.92 2.78 -3.27
C PRO A 48 14.26 1.96 -4.52
N ALA A 49 13.85 0.69 -4.61
CA ALA A 49 14.16 -0.17 -5.77
C ALA A 49 13.39 0.27 -7.03
N ILE A 50 12.21 0.86 -6.85
CA ILE A 50 11.43 1.45 -7.95
C ILE A 50 11.63 2.95 -7.91
N HIS A 51 11.98 3.56 -9.04
CA HIS A 51 12.20 5.01 -9.13
C HIS A 51 11.00 5.78 -9.67
N GLY A 52 10.10 5.10 -10.40
CA GLY A 52 8.90 5.71 -10.97
C GLY A 52 7.92 6.15 -9.89
N GLY A 53 7.34 7.34 -10.01
CA GLY A 53 6.35 7.84 -9.04
C GLY A 53 6.91 8.06 -7.62
N MET A 54 8.23 8.10 -7.44
CA MET A 54 8.86 8.29 -6.14
C MET A 54 8.63 9.72 -5.63
N PRO A 55 8.09 9.90 -4.42
CA PRO A 55 7.89 11.23 -3.85
C PRO A 55 9.18 11.83 -3.31
N HIS A 56 9.18 13.17 -3.21
CA HIS A 56 10.22 13.90 -2.49
C HIS A 56 10.20 13.54 -0.99
N ARG A 57 11.38 13.59 -0.34
CA ARG A 57 11.57 13.23 1.09
C ARG A 57 10.61 13.91 2.07
N ARG A 58 10.06 15.08 1.71
CA ARG A 58 9.11 15.85 2.53
C ARG A 58 7.81 15.08 2.80
N TYR A 59 7.42 14.21 1.88
CA TYR A 59 6.15 13.48 1.93
C TYR A 59 6.28 12.07 2.50
N ILE A 60 7.51 11.56 2.65
CA ILE A 60 7.77 10.22 3.17
C ILE A 60 7.32 10.15 4.64
N GLY A 61 6.57 9.11 4.99
CA GLY A 61 6.00 8.90 6.32
C GLY A 61 4.75 9.73 6.62
N LYS A 62 4.24 10.50 5.65
CA LYS A 62 2.96 11.20 5.79
C LYS A 62 1.79 10.29 5.44
N VAL A 63 0.63 10.63 6.00
CA VAL A 63 -0.66 10.04 5.63
C VAL A 63 -1.29 10.91 4.56
N GLY A 64 -1.87 10.29 3.56
CA GLY A 64 -2.67 10.97 2.55
C GLY A 64 -4.00 10.28 2.32
N LYS A 65 -4.88 10.97 1.61
CA LYS A 65 -6.19 10.47 1.17
C LYS A 65 -6.17 10.25 -0.34
N VAL A 66 -6.64 9.09 -0.78
CA VAL A 66 -6.78 8.80 -2.22
C VAL A 66 -7.96 9.59 -2.77
N VAL A 67 -7.70 10.43 -3.79
CA VAL A 67 -8.72 11.26 -4.45
C VAL A 67 -9.14 10.67 -5.80
N GLY A 68 -8.25 9.91 -6.42
CA GLY A 68 -8.53 9.30 -7.72
C GLY A 68 -7.33 8.51 -8.24
N PHE A 69 -7.43 8.12 -9.51
CA PHE A 69 -6.45 7.29 -10.19
C PHE A 69 -6.10 7.92 -11.53
N ARG A 70 -4.84 7.75 -11.95
CA ARG A 70 -4.36 8.14 -13.27
C ARG A 70 -3.53 7.01 -13.86
N GLY A 71 -4.16 6.21 -14.71
CA GLY A 71 -3.59 4.93 -15.15
C GLY A 71 -3.30 4.05 -13.93
N ARG A 72 -2.06 3.59 -13.78
CA ARG A 72 -1.60 2.82 -12.61
C ARG A 72 -1.25 3.66 -11.38
N ALA A 73 -1.20 4.98 -11.49
CA ALA A 73 -0.81 5.86 -10.38
C ALA A 73 -2.03 6.28 -9.54
N LEU A 74 -1.83 6.35 -8.24
CA LEU A 74 -2.76 6.92 -7.27
C LEU A 74 -2.57 8.44 -7.19
N ILE A 75 -3.68 9.16 -7.18
CA ILE A 75 -3.72 10.59 -6.86
C ILE A 75 -3.98 10.70 -5.35
N VAL A 76 -2.95 11.10 -4.61
CA VAL A 76 -2.99 11.18 -3.14
C VAL A 76 -2.90 12.64 -2.71
N GLU A 77 -3.87 13.09 -1.93
CA GLU A 77 -3.81 14.38 -1.24
C GLU A 77 -3.13 14.22 0.12
N VAL A 78 -2.13 15.07 0.37
CA VAL A 78 -1.35 15.11 1.60
C VAL A 78 -1.36 16.52 2.15
N GLU A 79 -1.66 16.62 3.43
CA GLU A 79 -1.55 17.87 4.17
C GLU A 79 -0.12 18.08 4.65
N VAL A 80 0.47 19.21 4.26
CA VAL A 80 1.81 19.60 4.67
C VAL A 80 1.75 21.00 5.28
N GLY A 81 1.69 21.04 6.61
CA GLY A 81 1.37 22.28 7.33
C GLY A 81 -0.02 22.75 6.95
N SER A 82 -0.15 24.01 6.57
CA SER A 82 -1.45 24.61 6.18
C SER A 82 -1.83 24.39 4.71
N LYS A 83 -1.07 23.59 3.95
CA LYS A 83 -1.29 23.43 2.50
C LYS A 83 -1.60 21.98 2.15
N VAL A 84 -2.65 21.78 1.37
CA VAL A 84 -2.95 20.50 0.73
C VAL A 84 -2.13 20.38 -0.55
N LYS A 85 -1.46 19.24 -0.74
CA LYS A 85 -0.68 18.93 -1.94
C LYS A 85 -1.14 17.62 -2.55
N LYS A 86 -1.31 17.62 -3.87
CA LYS A 86 -1.61 16.44 -4.67
C LYS A 86 -0.31 15.78 -5.13
N LEU A 87 -0.19 14.48 -4.91
CA LEU A 87 0.93 13.64 -5.33
C LEU A 87 0.42 12.55 -6.27
N PHE A 88 1.25 12.21 -7.26
CA PHE A 88 1.04 11.06 -8.13
C PHE A 88 2.01 9.98 -7.71
N LEU A 89 1.51 8.93 -7.06
CA LEU A 89 2.32 7.86 -6.49
C LEU A 89 1.98 6.55 -7.18
N LEU A 90 2.97 5.69 -7.37
CA LEU A 90 2.70 4.31 -7.75
C LEU A 90 2.37 3.46 -6.50
N PRO A 91 1.62 2.34 -6.64
CA PRO A 91 1.23 1.47 -5.54
C PRO A 91 2.42 0.94 -4.71
N GLU A 92 3.60 0.79 -5.31
CA GLU A 92 4.84 0.34 -4.67
C GLU A 92 5.30 1.29 -3.56
N HIS A 93 4.94 2.58 -3.65
CA HIS A 93 5.32 3.61 -2.69
C HIS A 93 4.22 3.93 -1.67
N VAL A 94 3.18 3.10 -1.61
CA VAL A 94 1.98 3.32 -0.80
C VAL A 94 1.71 2.11 0.08
N ARG A 95 1.35 2.33 1.34
CA ARG A 95 0.82 1.28 2.23
C ARG A 95 -0.59 1.63 2.68
N PRO A 96 -1.47 0.62 2.86
CA PRO A 96 -2.80 0.84 3.41
C PRO A 96 -2.72 1.36 4.85
N ALA A 97 -3.53 2.38 5.17
CA ALA A 97 -3.77 2.79 6.55
C ALA A 97 -4.91 1.99 7.19
N PHE A 98 -5.32 2.40 8.39
CA PHE A 98 -6.29 1.66 9.23
C PHE A 98 -7.58 1.32 8.50
N ASP A 99 -8.22 2.31 7.87
CA ASP A 99 -9.52 2.17 7.18
C ASP A 99 -9.49 1.06 6.10
N VAL A 100 -8.37 0.90 5.38
CA VAL A 100 -8.22 -0.14 4.34
C VAL A 100 -7.97 -1.51 4.96
N LYS A 101 -7.20 -1.56 6.05
CA LYS A 101 -6.89 -2.82 6.74
C LYS A 101 -8.15 -3.47 7.31
N GLU A 102 -9.06 -2.67 7.87
CA GLU A 102 -10.32 -3.16 8.42
C GLU A 102 -11.18 -3.81 7.34
N ARG A 103 -11.33 -3.16 6.18
CA ARG A 103 -12.06 -3.71 5.02
C ARG A 103 -11.47 -5.04 4.55
N VAL A 104 -10.15 -5.14 4.45
CA VAL A 104 -9.47 -6.38 4.04
C VAL A 104 -9.70 -7.48 5.07
N ASN A 105 -9.60 -7.17 6.36
CA ASN A 105 -9.83 -8.13 7.43
C ASN A 105 -11.28 -8.65 7.45
N GLU A 106 -12.25 -7.79 7.17
CA GLU A 106 -13.65 -8.18 7.07
C GLU A 106 -13.89 -9.15 5.91
N LEU A 107 -13.31 -8.87 4.73
CA LEU A 107 -13.40 -9.76 3.57
C LEU A 107 -12.77 -11.14 3.85
N LEU A 108 -11.61 -11.16 4.50
CA LEU A 108 -10.93 -12.41 4.87
C LEU A 108 -11.78 -13.27 5.82
N LYS A 109 -12.46 -12.64 6.81
CA LYS A 109 -13.38 -13.34 7.71
C LYS A 109 -14.55 -13.98 6.95
N LYS A 110 -15.20 -13.21 6.06
CA LYS A 110 -16.30 -13.70 5.20
C LYS A 110 -15.87 -14.91 4.36
N LEU A 111 -14.69 -14.85 3.73
CA LEU A 111 -14.16 -15.96 2.93
C LEU A 111 -13.90 -17.22 3.78
N ALA A 112 -13.40 -17.06 5.01
CA ALA A 112 -13.16 -18.17 5.92
C ALA A 112 -14.48 -18.85 6.35
N GLU A 113 -15.54 -18.08 6.58
CA GLU A 113 -16.89 -18.59 6.89
C GLU A 113 -17.46 -19.40 5.72
N ILE A 114 -17.38 -18.86 4.49
CA ILE A 114 -17.82 -19.57 3.26
C ILE A 114 -17.09 -20.92 3.12
N SER A 115 -15.78 -20.94 3.38
CA SER A 115 -14.97 -22.16 3.30
C SER A 115 -15.42 -23.23 4.30
N LYS A 116 -15.79 -22.84 5.53
CA LYS A 116 -16.34 -23.77 6.54
C LYS A 116 -17.67 -24.37 6.09
N ILE A 117 -18.60 -23.54 5.63
CA ILE A 117 -19.90 -23.97 5.12
C ILE A 117 -19.72 -24.98 3.97
N ARG A 118 -18.83 -24.69 3.02
CA ARG A 118 -18.56 -25.57 1.89
C ARG A 118 -17.99 -26.93 2.32
N ARG A 119 -17.13 -26.95 3.35
CA ARG A 119 -16.61 -28.21 3.93
C ARG A 119 -17.73 -29.02 4.57
N GLU A 120 -18.59 -28.38 5.35
CA GLU A 120 -19.74 -29.03 6.00
C GLU A 120 -20.71 -29.63 4.97
N GLN A 121 -21.08 -28.85 3.94
CA GLN A 121 -21.92 -29.30 2.83
C GLN A 121 -21.30 -30.50 2.10
N ARG A 122 -19.99 -30.48 1.84
CA ARG A 122 -19.29 -31.60 1.18
C ARG A 122 -19.33 -32.88 2.02
N VAL A 123 -19.12 -32.78 3.34
CA VAL A 123 -19.18 -33.93 4.24
C VAL A 123 -20.60 -34.51 4.28
N ALA A 124 -21.63 -33.66 4.35
CA ALA A 124 -23.02 -34.10 4.31
C ALA A 124 -23.37 -34.82 2.99
N LEU A 125 -22.93 -34.27 1.85
CA LEU A 125 -23.18 -34.85 0.53
C LEU A 125 -22.48 -36.20 0.35
N LEU A 126 -21.24 -36.36 0.83
CA LEU A 126 -20.54 -37.64 0.82
C LEU A 126 -21.18 -38.70 1.71
N LYS A 127 -21.81 -38.31 2.83
CA LYS A 127 -22.59 -39.23 3.67
C LYS A 127 -23.86 -39.71 2.95
N LEU A 128 -24.54 -38.82 2.23
CA LEU A 128 -25.74 -39.14 1.44
C LEU A 128 -25.43 -40.11 0.28
N LEU A 129 -24.29 -39.93 -0.40
CA LEU A 129 -23.86 -40.79 -1.52
C LEU A 129 -23.28 -42.15 -1.11
N LYS A 130 -22.96 -42.36 0.17
CA LYS A 130 -22.44 -43.63 0.71
C LYS A 130 -23.53 -44.56 1.26
N LYS A 131 -24.80 -44.24 1.02
CA LYS A 131 -25.94 -45.16 1.12
C LYS A 131 -26.19 -45.80 -0.23
#